data_AF-A0A1N6CVG5-F1
#
_entry.id   AF-A0A1N6CVG5-F1
#
_cell.length_a   1.000
_cell.length_b   1.000
_cell.length_c   1.000
_cell.angle_alpha   90.00
_cell.angle_beta   90.00
_cell.angle_gamma   90.00
#
_symmetry.space_group_name_H-M   'P 1'
#
loop_
_entity.id
_entity.type
_entity.pdbx_description
1 polymer ?
#
loop_
_entity_poly.entity_id
_entity_poly.type
_entity_poly.pdbx_seq_one_letter_code
_entity_poly.pdbx_strand_id
1 'polypeptide(L)'
;MARKVIRILACLSLIFFLVPVTYVHGPPPPPNDSQIINLQPVEFDASSPERNRTGRLAFLGGWKLTSENSGFGGVSAMLLLPEDRFFMLSDAGVLIGFTLNAELNRAERPFIAPLPDGPPKENPHARLNWDAESLLYDPETQRFWVGFERQHGVWRYSRAFARKESMWRVPAMAKWPINGGAEAMLRLPDGRYLVFSETAEYEKGGSQALIFDGDPSEPGTDSELFGYQPPKGYRLTDATLLPDGSALLLHRRFTPLQGVSAILSIGDPGEIAAGEVWTSRRIALLKPPMKVDNMEALAVSEEMHEGKPATIIWIASDDNFQAIQETILLKFRLLKGRKRPTKKRAAPKTEKAGEGPGSSFLQSEKSGQPEGKQ
;
A
#
# COMPACT_ATOMS: atom_id res chain seq x y z
N MET A 1 -51.08 -24.45 23.32
CA MET A 1 -51.18 -23.01 22.96
C MET A 1 -50.46 -22.11 23.96
N ALA A 2 -50.74 -22.21 25.27
CA ALA A 2 -50.18 -21.35 26.32
C ALA A 2 -48.64 -21.21 26.32
N ARG A 3 -47.88 -22.30 26.15
CA ARG A 3 -46.40 -22.25 26.09
C ARG A 3 -45.83 -21.46 24.90
N LYS A 4 -46.52 -21.40 23.76
CA LYS A 4 -46.09 -20.59 22.60
C LYS A 4 -46.34 -19.10 22.84
N VAL A 5 -47.47 -18.77 23.46
CA VAL A 5 -47.84 -17.37 23.81
C VAL A 5 -46.87 -16.79 24.84
N ILE A 6 -46.46 -17.57 25.84
CA ILE A 6 -45.48 -17.16 26.86
C ILE A 6 -44.09 -16.89 26.24
N ARG A 7 -43.67 -17.70 25.25
CA ARG A 7 -42.39 -17.49 24.54
C ARG A 7 -42.40 -16.24 23.66
N ILE A 8 -43.52 -15.96 22.99
CA ILE A 8 -43.68 -14.75 22.16
C ILE A 8 -43.66 -13.49 23.04
N LEU A 9 -44.35 -13.51 24.18
CA LEU A 9 -44.33 -12.41 25.15
C LEU A 9 -42.93 -12.19 25.76
N ALA A 10 -42.19 -13.27 26.04
CA ALA A 10 -40.80 -13.17 26.52
C ALA A 10 -39.85 -12.58 25.46
N CYS A 11 -39.99 -12.96 24.18
CA CYS A 11 -39.21 -12.37 23.08
C CYS A 11 -39.57 -10.89 22.85
N LEU A 12 -40.86 -10.53 22.89
CA LEU A 12 -41.31 -9.14 22.78
C LEU A 12 -40.81 -8.29 23.95
N SER A 13 -40.80 -8.82 25.18
CA SER A 13 -40.20 -8.19 26.35
C SER A 13 -38.69 -7.98 26.15
N LEU A 14 -37.96 -8.96 25.62
CA LEU A 14 -36.53 -8.82 25.35
C LEU A 14 -36.25 -7.69 24.35
N ILE A 15 -37.05 -7.59 23.29
CA ILE A 15 -36.97 -6.51 22.29
C ILE A 15 -37.32 -5.16 22.93
N PHE A 16 -38.38 -5.10 23.75
CA PHE A 16 -38.82 -3.86 24.39
C PHE A 16 -37.85 -3.34 25.47
N PHE A 17 -37.04 -4.21 26.08
CA PHE A 17 -36.02 -3.82 27.07
C PHE A 17 -34.61 -3.63 26.48
N LEU A 18 -34.26 -4.30 25.37
CA LEU A 18 -32.95 -4.14 24.71
C LEU A 18 -32.92 -2.95 23.73
N VAL A 19 -34.02 -2.62 23.06
CA VAL A 19 -34.06 -1.56 22.04
C VAL A 19 -34.00 -0.13 22.62
N PRO A 20 -34.59 0.20 23.79
CA PRO A 20 -34.46 1.56 24.35
C PRO A 20 -33.05 1.84 24.90
N VAL A 21 -32.33 0.81 25.34
CA VAL A 21 -30.98 0.96 25.91
C VAL A 21 -29.94 1.28 24.83
N THR A 22 -30.20 0.92 23.57
CA THR A 22 -29.32 1.29 22.43
C THR A 22 -29.62 2.67 21.85
N TYR A 23 -30.64 3.39 22.32
CA TYR A 23 -31.05 4.69 21.75
C TYR A 23 -30.85 5.89 22.69
N VAL A 24 -30.47 5.68 23.95
CA VAL A 24 -30.01 6.76 24.83
C VAL A 24 -28.49 6.88 24.71
N HIS A 25 -28.03 7.32 23.54
CA HIS A 25 -26.71 7.92 23.47
C HIS A 25 -26.81 9.29 24.12
N GLY A 26 -26.16 9.48 25.27
CA GLY A 26 -25.92 10.81 25.81
C GLY A 26 -25.25 11.71 24.76
N PRO A 27 -25.23 13.03 24.96
CA PRO A 27 -24.52 13.92 24.04
C PRO A 27 -23.10 13.37 23.84
N PRO A 28 -22.60 13.34 22.59
CA PRO A 28 -21.23 12.88 22.34
C PRO A 28 -20.29 13.67 23.26
N PRO A 29 -19.28 12.99 23.86
CA PRO A 29 -18.32 13.69 24.69
C PRO A 29 -17.70 14.84 23.89
N PRO A 30 -17.37 15.97 24.54
CA PRO A 30 -16.73 17.08 23.86
C PRO A 30 -15.44 16.59 23.17
N PRO A 31 -15.11 17.12 21.97
CA PRO A 31 -13.85 16.79 21.32
C PRO A 31 -12.66 17.07 22.23
N ASN A 32 -11.67 16.20 22.18
CA ASN A 32 -10.39 16.37 22.85
C ASN A 32 -9.34 16.69 21.78
N ASP A 33 -8.67 17.83 21.95
CA ASP A 33 -7.66 18.34 21.01
C ASP A 33 -6.21 18.11 21.50
N SER A 34 -6.02 17.21 22.47
CA SER A 34 -4.71 16.82 22.98
C SER A 34 -3.75 16.49 21.84
N GLN A 35 -2.53 16.99 21.91
CA GLN A 35 -1.51 16.72 20.88
C GLN A 35 -0.60 15.57 21.30
N ILE A 36 -0.93 14.86 22.38
CA ILE A 36 -0.09 13.78 22.91
C ILE A 36 -0.33 12.51 22.12
N ILE A 37 0.76 11.89 21.65
CA ILE A 37 0.77 10.56 21.05
C ILE A 37 1.67 9.68 21.93
N ASN A 38 1.09 8.62 22.50
CA ASN A 38 1.82 7.66 23.31
C ASN A 38 2.26 6.49 22.44
N LEU A 39 3.51 6.06 22.62
CA LEU A 39 4.09 4.91 21.93
C LEU A 39 4.35 3.80 22.95
N GLN A 40 3.69 2.67 22.76
CA GLN A 40 3.91 1.48 23.57
C GLN A 40 4.62 0.42 22.72
N PRO A 41 5.81 -0.07 23.10
CA PRO A 41 6.49 -1.12 22.37
C PRO A 41 5.62 -2.38 22.21
N VAL A 42 5.70 -3.02 21.05
CA VAL A 42 5.02 -4.30 20.80
C VAL A 42 6.01 -5.37 20.35
N GLU A 43 5.72 -6.60 20.74
CA GLU A 43 6.45 -7.78 20.26
C GLU A 43 5.94 -8.21 18.88
N PHE A 44 6.82 -8.77 18.07
CA PHE A 44 6.44 -9.26 16.75
C PHE A 44 5.61 -10.55 16.80
N ASP A 45 5.87 -11.42 17.77
CA ASP A 45 5.11 -12.65 18.02
C ASP A 45 5.19 -12.96 19.51
N ALA A 46 4.14 -12.62 20.26
CA ALA A 46 4.10 -12.80 21.72
C ALA A 46 4.14 -14.29 22.13
N SER A 47 3.81 -15.21 21.22
CA SER A 47 3.86 -16.66 21.48
C SER A 47 5.24 -17.26 21.24
N SER A 48 6.12 -16.54 20.54
CA SER A 48 7.47 -16.98 20.20
C SER A 48 8.37 -15.75 20.05
N PRO A 49 8.82 -15.12 21.17
CA PRO A 49 9.58 -13.87 21.14
C PRO A 49 10.89 -13.92 20.34
N GLU A 50 11.43 -15.11 20.11
CA GLU A 50 12.62 -15.33 19.26
C GLU A 50 12.32 -15.21 17.75
N ARG A 51 11.04 -15.29 17.35
CA ARG A 51 10.64 -15.05 15.96
C ARG A 51 10.79 -13.56 15.67
N ASN A 52 11.79 -13.23 14.86
CA ASN A 52 12.04 -11.87 14.38
C ASN A 52 12.05 -11.78 12.85
N ARG A 53 11.43 -12.74 12.15
CA ARG A 53 11.50 -12.79 10.69
C ARG A 53 10.26 -13.40 10.05
N THR A 54 9.80 -12.78 8.97
CA THR A 54 8.85 -13.38 8.02
C THR A 54 9.30 -13.14 6.58
N GLY A 55 9.56 -14.22 5.84
CA GLY A 55 10.07 -14.13 4.46
C GLY A 55 11.38 -13.31 4.36
N ARG A 56 11.32 -12.19 3.66
CA ARG A 56 12.43 -11.23 3.51
C ARG A 56 12.41 -10.07 4.51
N LEU A 57 11.51 -10.06 5.49
CA LEU A 57 11.47 -9.00 6.51
C LEU A 57 12.06 -9.53 7.82
N ALA A 58 13.05 -8.82 8.35
CA ALA A 58 13.56 -9.02 9.70
C ALA A 58 13.03 -7.89 10.60
N PHE A 59 12.29 -8.23 11.64
CA PHE A 59 11.71 -7.30 12.59
C PHE A 59 12.81 -6.59 13.39
N LEU A 60 12.71 -5.26 13.47
CA LEU A 60 13.62 -4.40 14.23
C LEU A 60 12.95 -3.74 15.43
N GLY A 61 11.63 -3.54 15.38
CA GLY A 61 10.86 -2.90 16.44
C GLY A 61 9.43 -2.62 16.00
N GLY A 62 8.59 -2.29 16.96
CA GLY A 62 7.21 -1.90 16.69
C GLY A 62 6.59 -1.19 17.88
N TRP A 63 5.59 -0.37 17.60
CA TRP A 63 4.88 0.42 18.59
C TRP A 63 3.38 0.39 18.32
N LYS A 64 2.58 0.29 19.38
CA LYS A 64 1.18 0.69 19.39
C LYS A 64 1.12 2.19 19.69
N LEU A 65 0.44 2.94 18.83
CA LEU A 65 0.23 4.37 19.01
C LEU A 65 -1.16 4.59 19.60
N THR A 66 -1.27 5.50 20.55
CA THR A 66 -2.55 5.92 21.12
C THR A 66 -2.56 7.43 21.36
N SER A 67 -3.73 8.04 21.27
CA SER A 67 -3.94 9.43 21.63
C SER A 67 -5.35 9.58 22.20
N GLU A 68 -5.54 10.56 23.08
CA GLU A 68 -6.88 10.97 23.49
C GLU A 68 -7.49 11.97 22.51
N ASN A 69 -6.74 12.42 21.49
CA ASN A 69 -7.25 13.32 20.47
C ASN A 69 -8.42 12.67 19.72
N SER A 70 -9.54 13.39 19.59
CA SER A 70 -10.73 12.88 18.93
C SER A 70 -10.60 12.69 17.42
N GLY A 71 -9.57 13.25 16.80
CA GLY A 71 -9.22 13.05 15.38
C GLY A 71 -8.08 12.06 15.14
N PHE A 72 -7.53 11.41 16.19
CA PHE A 72 -6.50 10.40 16.03
C PHE A 72 -7.10 9.04 15.64
N GLY A 73 -6.44 8.31 14.75
CA GLY A 73 -6.87 7.00 14.23
C GLY A 73 -7.04 7.04 12.71
N GLY A 74 -7.67 6.03 12.13
CA GLY A 74 -8.09 6.08 10.72
C GLY A 74 -6.96 6.09 9.69
N VAL A 75 -5.75 5.61 10.02
CA VAL A 75 -4.54 5.84 9.21
C VAL A 75 -4.60 5.12 7.87
N SER A 76 -4.80 5.86 6.77
CA SER A 76 -4.78 5.30 5.40
C SER A 76 -3.40 5.38 4.74
N ALA A 77 -2.63 6.44 4.99
CA ALA A 77 -1.34 6.64 4.32
C ALA A 77 -0.25 7.18 5.26
N MET A 78 1.02 6.97 4.90
CA MET A 78 2.17 7.36 5.70
C MET A 78 3.34 7.82 4.84
N LEU A 79 4.05 8.83 5.33
CA LEU A 79 5.35 9.26 4.84
C LEU A 79 6.36 9.24 5.99
N LEU A 80 7.60 8.93 5.64
CA LEU A 80 8.76 9.10 6.50
C LEU A 80 9.68 10.15 5.88
N LEU A 81 9.74 11.32 6.51
CA LEU A 81 10.63 12.41 6.15
C LEU A 81 11.97 12.27 6.90
N PRO A 82 13.01 13.02 6.50
CA PRO A 82 14.31 12.99 7.19
C PRO A 82 14.19 13.21 8.70
N GLU A 83 15.15 12.66 9.46
CA GLU A 83 15.20 12.71 10.93
C GLU A 83 14.03 11.97 11.61
N ASP A 84 13.63 10.81 11.08
CA ASP A 84 12.58 9.96 11.65
C ASP A 84 11.23 10.67 11.87
N ARG A 85 10.92 11.63 10.99
CA ARG A 85 9.68 12.42 11.04
C ARG A 85 8.58 11.71 10.28
N PHE A 86 7.64 11.14 11.01
CA PHE A 86 6.45 10.51 10.45
C PHE A 86 5.37 11.55 10.18
N PHE A 87 4.73 11.39 9.03
CA PHE A 87 3.47 12.04 8.67
C PHE A 87 2.50 10.95 8.24
N MET A 88 1.45 10.76 9.02
CA MET A 88 0.35 9.86 8.69
C MET A 88 -0.85 10.71 8.29
N LEU A 89 -1.63 10.19 7.35
CA LEU A 89 -2.88 10.78 6.91
C LEU A 89 -4.01 9.79 7.20
N SER A 90 -5.02 10.29 7.90
CA SER A 90 -6.26 9.55 8.14
C SER A 90 -7.25 9.73 6.99
N ASP A 91 -8.05 8.69 6.73
CA ASP A 91 -9.28 8.71 5.92
C ASP A 91 -10.15 9.96 6.19
N ALA A 92 -10.28 10.36 7.45
CA ALA A 92 -11.02 11.52 7.90
C ALA A 92 -10.40 12.87 7.50
N GLY A 93 -9.22 12.86 6.87
CA GLY A 93 -8.52 14.05 6.45
C GLY A 93 -7.69 14.71 7.56
N VAL A 94 -7.26 13.92 8.54
CA VAL A 94 -6.44 14.39 9.67
C VAL A 94 -4.97 14.00 9.44
N LEU A 95 -4.10 14.98 9.54
CA LEU A 95 -2.65 14.80 9.59
C LEU A 95 -2.24 14.46 11.02
N ILE A 96 -1.50 13.38 11.18
CA ILE A 96 -0.89 12.95 12.43
C ILE A 96 0.61 12.92 12.19
N GLY A 97 1.38 13.76 12.87
CA GLY A 97 2.84 13.77 12.70
C GLY A 97 3.60 13.80 14.01
N PHE A 98 4.78 13.21 14.00
CA PHE A 98 5.70 13.14 15.13
C PHE A 98 7.10 12.76 14.66
N THR A 99 8.10 13.05 15.48
CA THR A 99 9.44 12.48 15.34
C THR A 99 9.55 11.26 16.24
N LEU A 100 9.92 10.11 15.69
CA LEU A 100 10.11 8.90 16.47
C LEU A 100 11.46 8.94 17.20
N ASN A 101 11.42 8.89 18.53
CA ASN A 101 12.57 8.51 19.34
C ASN A 101 12.43 7.04 19.73
N ALA A 102 13.09 6.16 18.97
CA ALA A 102 12.94 4.71 19.11
C ALA A 102 13.56 4.19 20.41
N GLU A 103 14.66 4.80 20.87
CA GLU A 103 15.38 4.41 22.09
C GLU A 103 14.53 4.70 23.35
N LEU A 104 13.83 5.83 23.36
CA LEU A 104 12.97 6.23 24.47
C LEU A 104 11.50 5.84 24.28
N ASN A 105 11.14 5.20 23.16
CA ASN A 105 9.77 4.85 22.80
C ASN A 105 8.81 6.05 22.91
N ARG A 106 9.19 7.17 22.30
CA ARG A 106 8.48 8.45 22.46
C ARG A 106 8.21 9.12 21.11
N ALA A 107 7.01 9.65 20.96
CA ALA A 107 6.72 10.66 19.95
C ALA A 107 7.21 12.02 20.45
N GLU A 108 8.19 12.58 19.75
CA GLU A 108 8.65 13.94 19.97
C GLU A 108 8.00 14.90 18.98
N ARG A 109 7.74 16.14 19.43
CA ARG A 109 7.10 17.19 18.62
C ARG A 109 5.84 16.69 17.89
N PRO A 110 4.90 16.02 18.58
CA PRO A 110 3.69 15.53 17.95
C PRO A 110 2.79 16.69 17.53
N PHE A 111 2.04 16.49 16.45
CA PHE A 111 0.92 17.32 16.07
C PHE A 111 -0.19 16.46 15.44
N ILE A 112 -1.42 16.89 15.62
CA ILE A 112 -2.64 16.30 15.08
C ILE A 112 -3.51 17.46 14.61
N ALA A 113 -3.69 17.60 13.30
CA ALA A 113 -4.36 18.72 12.68
C ALA A 113 -5.10 18.29 11.41
N PRO A 114 -6.26 18.89 11.06
CA PRO A 114 -6.90 18.61 9.79
C PRO A 114 -6.02 19.07 8.61
N LEU A 115 -6.20 18.48 7.41
CA LEU A 115 -5.69 19.10 6.19
C LEU A 115 -6.25 20.53 6.06
N PRO A 116 -5.48 21.46 5.46
CA PRO A 116 -5.90 22.86 5.33
C PRO A 116 -7.16 23.04 4.49
N ASP A 117 -7.47 22.08 3.62
CA ASP A 117 -8.62 22.06 2.74
C ASP A 117 -8.86 20.61 2.27
N GLY A 118 -10.08 20.30 1.84
CA GLY A 118 -10.46 18.97 1.35
C GLY A 118 -11.82 19.00 0.65
N PRO A 119 -12.28 17.85 0.11
CA PRO A 119 -13.57 17.74 -0.56
C PRO A 119 -14.71 18.30 0.30
N PRO A 120 -15.75 18.91 -0.30
CA PRO A 120 -16.88 19.40 0.48
C PRO A 120 -17.58 18.24 1.19
N LYS A 121 -17.99 18.45 2.44
CA LYS A 121 -18.85 17.49 3.15
C LYS A 121 -20.11 17.23 2.35
N GLU A 122 -20.59 15.98 2.36
CA GLU A 122 -21.89 15.64 1.77
C GLU A 122 -23.04 16.44 2.39
N ASN A 123 -22.97 16.69 3.70
CA ASN A 123 -23.90 17.55 4.40
C ASN A 123 -23.25 18.21 5.63
N PRO A 124 -23.83 19.32 6.15
CA PRO A 124 -23.25 20.07 7.27
C PRO A 124 -23.13 19.30 8.58
N HIS A 125 -23.93 18.24 8.77
CA HIS A 125 -23.99 17.45 10.00
C HIS A 125 -23.11 16.20 9.95
N ALA A 126 -22.58 15.84 8.78
CA ALA A 126 -21.64 14.74 8.64
C ALA A 126 -20.35 15.07 9.41
N ARG A 127 -19.78 14.04 10.06
CA ARG A 127 -18.38 14.10 10.50
C ARG A 127 -17.52 14.46 9.29
N LEU A 128 -16.43 15.19 9.55
CA LEU A 128 -15.45 15.41 8.50
C LEU A 128 -14.89 14.02 8.15
N ASN A 129 -15.28 13.53 6.98
CA ASN A 129 -14.65 12.38 6.35
C ASN A 129 -14.38 12.79 4.91
N TRP A 130 -13.11 12.85 4.56
CA TRP A 130 -12.69 13.22 3.21
C TRP A 130 -12.36 12.01 2.36
N ASP A 131 -12.31 10.81 2.96
CA ASP A 131 -11.91 9.54 2.35
C ASP A 131 -10.58 9.71 1.62
N ALA A 132 -9.59 10.17 2.39
CA ALA A 132 -8.23 10.43 1.93
C ALA A 132 -7.40 9.14 2.02
N GLU A 133 -7.12 8.50 0.88
CA GLU A 133 -6.62 7.12 0.87
C GLU A 133 -5.14 6.99 0.53
N SER A 134 -4.58 7.93 -0.25
CA SER A 134 -3.17 7.88 -0.64
C SER A 134 -2.46 9.20 -0.41
N LEU A 135 -1.16 9.12 -0.13
CA LEU A 135 -0.30 10.26 0.12
C LEU A 135 1.04 10.11 -0.58
N LEU A 136 1.43 11.11 -1.34
CA LEU A 136 2.72 11.19 -2.01
C LEU A 136 3.43 12.49 -1.59
N TYR A 137 4.76 12.44 -1.48
CA TYR A 137 5.62 13.59 -1.25
C TYR A 137 6.72 13.69 -2.30
N ASP A 138 6.92 14.89 -2.82
CA ASP A 138 8.07 15.22 -3.66
C ASP A 138 9.11 16.01 -2.85
N PRO A 139 10.30 15.46 -2.56
CA PRO A 139 11.33 16.16 -1.78
C PRO A 139 11.91 17.38 -2.50
N GLU A 140 11.86 17.42 -3.84
CA GLU A 140 12.43 18.54 -4.62
C GLU A 140 11.57 19.80 -4.49
N THR A 141 10.26 19.67 -4.74
CA THR A 141 9.31 20.79 -4.64
C THR A 141 8.72 20.95 -3.24
N GLN A 142 8.90 19.95 -2.38
CA GLN A 142 8.31 19.83 -1.04
C GLN A 142 6.78 19.86 -1.05
N ARG A 143 6.16 19.42 -2.15
CA ARG A 143 4.72 19.34 -2.31
C ARG A 143 4.20 17.96 -1.94
N PHE A 144 2.90 17.91 -1.64
CA PHE A 144 2.20 16.69 -1.26
C PHE A 144 1.03 16.47 -2.20
N TRP A 145 0.76 15.21 -2.56
CA TRP A 145 -0.44 14.83 -3.30
C TRP A 145 -1.27 13.89 -2.45
N VAL A 146 -2.58 14.10 -2.45
CA VAL A 146 -3.54 13.29 -1.73
C VAL A 146 -4.58 12.77 -2.72
N GLY A 147 -4.80 11.46 -2.73
CA GLY A 147 -5.91 10.83 -3.44
C GLY A 147 -7.16 10.80 -2.55
N PHE A 148 -8.28 11.26 -3.09
CA PHE A 148 -9.58 11.22 -2.41
C PHE A 148 -10.52 10.26 -3.12
N GLU A 149 -11.02 9.27 -2.39
CA GLU A 149 -11.82 8.17 -2.93
C GLU A 149 -13.13 8.68 -3.52
N ARG A 150 -13.97 9.35 -2.73
CA ARG A 150 -15.33 9.70 -3.14
C ARG A 150 -15.42 10.85 -4.13
N GLN A 151 -14.39 11.69 -4.17
CA GLN A 151 -14.29 12.74 -5.19
C GLN A 151 -13.67 12.23 -6.49
N HIS A 152 -13.10 11.01 -6.49
CA HIS A 152 -12.36 10.43 -7.61
C HIS A 152 -11.31 11.40 -8.15
N GLY A 153 -10.50 11.97 -7.24
CA GLY A 153 -9.63 13.08 -7.57
C GLY A 153 -8.33 13.10 -6.79
N VAL A 154 -7.35 13.82 -7.34
CA VAL A 154 -6.06 14.05 -6.73
C VAL A 154 -5.89 15.53 -6.45
N TRP A 155 -5.50 15.87 -5.22
CA TRP A 155 -5.24 17.23 -4.80
C TRP A 155 -3.76 17.37 -4.48
N ARG A 156 -3.22 18.55 -4.75
CA ARG A 156 -1.85 18.90 -4.39
C ARG A 156 -1.84 20.03 -3.38
N TYR A 157 -1.01 19.86 -2.36
CA TYR A 157 -0.81 20.80 -1.28
C TYR A 157 0.62 21.33 -1.32
N SER A 158 0.76 22.58 -0.89
CA SER A 158 2.06 23.24 -0.77
C SER A 158 2.90 22.60 0.34
N ARG A 159 4.15 23.05 0.45
CA ARG A 159 5.03 22.74 1.59
C ARG A 159 4.30 22.83 2.93
N ALA A 160 4.57 21.82 3.77
CA ALA A 160 4.01 21.68 5.12
C ALA A 160 2.47 21.72 5.17
N PHE A 161 1.78 21.36 4.08
CA PHE A 161 0.32 21.47 3.96
C PHE A 161 -0.20 22.87 4.31
N ALA A 162 0.52 23.94 3.95
CA ALA A 162 0.09 25.30 4.28
C ALA A 162 -1.18 25.73 3.52
N ARG A 163 -1.38 25.23 2.30
CA ARG A 163 -2.60 25.47 1.49
C ARG A 163 -2.74 24.41 0.40
N LYS A 164 -3.96 24.28 -0.13
CA LYS A 164 -4.21 23.62 -1.42
C LYS A 164 -3.64 24.46 -2.57
N GLU A 165 -2.96 23.83 -3.51
CA GLU A 165 -2.42 24.47 -4.72
C GLU A 165 -3.20 24.10 -5.98
N SER A 166 -3.59 22.84 -6.12
CA SER A 166 -4.37 22.34 -7.25
C SER A 166 -5.27 21.18 -6.81
N MET A 167 -6.33 20.96 -7.57
CA MET A 167 -7.17 19.77 -7.43
C MET A 167 -7.76 19.39 -8.77
N TRP A 168 -7.82 18.09 -9.04
CA TRP A 168 -8.44 17.58 -10.24
C TRP A 168 -9.30 16.36 -9.96
N ARG A 169 -10.52 16.35 -10.51
CA ARG A 169 -11.36 15.15 -10.56
C ARG A 169 -10.99 14.41 -11.83
N VAL A 170 -10.34 13.26 -11.69
CA VAL A 170 -9.81 12.53 -12.82
C VAL A 170 -10.96 11.83 -13.54
N PRO A 171 -11.27 12.16 -14.82
CA PRO A 171 -12.40 11.55 -15.52
C PRO A 171 -12.32 10.02 -15.61
N ALA A 172 -11.11 9.47 -15.75
CA ALA A 172 -10.88 8.03 -15.79
C ALA A 172 -11.24 7.31 -14.47
N MET A 173 -11.16 8.01 -13.33
CA MET A 173 -11.54 7.47 -12.02
C MET A 173 -13.04 7.59 -11.73
N ALA A 174 -13.81 8.34 -12.54
CA ALA A 174 -15.21 8.64 -12.26
C ALA A 174 -16.14 7.40 -12.25
N LYS A 175 -15.67 6.27 -12.78
CA LYS A 175 -16.39 4.98 -12.77
C LYS A 175 -15.85 4.02 -11.71
N TRP A 176 -14.84 4.41 -10.93
CA TRP A 176 -14.35 3.57 -9.85
C TRP A 176 -15.43 3.44 -8.78
N PRO A 177 -15.49 2.29 -8.07
CA PRO A 177 -16.41 2.12 -6.96
C PRO A 177 -16.23 3.22 -5.92
N ILE A 178 -17.32 3.59 -5.25
CA ILE A 178 -17.31 4.60 -4.19
C ILE A 178 -16.48 4.18 -2.96
N ASN A 179 -16.25 2.87 -2.80
CA ASN A 179 -15.42 2.24 -1.77
C ASN A 179 -14.30 1.39 -2.45
N GLY A 180 -13.64 1.98 -3.45
CA GLY A 180 -12.42 1.42 -4.04
C GLY A 180 -11.61 2.45 -4.81
N GLY A 181 -11.42 3.63 -4.20
CA GLY A 181 -10.82 4.82 -4.79
C GLY A 181 -9.32 4.73 -5.03
N ALA A 182 -8.65 5.89 -5.06
CA ALA A 182 -7.22 6.05 -5.30
C ALA A 182 -6.39 5.60 -4.08
N GLU A 183 -6.34 4.30 -3.87
CA GLU A 183 -5.80 3.64 -2.67
C GLU A 183 -4.28 3.79 -2.55
N ALA A 184 -3.56 3.71 -3.67
CA ALA A 184 -2.10 3.84 -3.67
C ALA A 184 -1.63 4.78 -4.78
N MET A 185 -0.53 5.48 -4.53
CA MET A 185 0.06 6.40 -5.49
C MET A 185 1.58 6.29 -5.51
N LEU A 186 2.17 6.27 -6.71
CA LEU A 186 3.61 6.32 -6.90
C LEU A 186 3.97 7.47 -7.83
N ARG A 187 5.12 8.10 -7.58
CA ARG A 187 5.80 8.95 -8.56
C ARG A 187 7.09 8.26 -8.98
N LEU A 188 7.20 7.95 -10.26
CA LEU A 188 8.36 7.28 -10.84
C LEU A 188 9.49 8.29 -11.11
N PRO A 189 10.76 7.83 -11.14
CA PRO A 189 11.91 8.71 -11.43
C PRO A 189 11.86 9.38 -12.81
N ASP A 190 11.13 8.80 -13.76
CA ASP A 190 10.93 9.35 -15.10
C ASP A 190 9.84 10.45 -15.15
N GLY A 191 9.24 10.80 -14.01
CA GLY A 191 8.22 11.84 -13.88
C GLY A 191 6.78 11.36 -14.00
N ARG A 192 6.55 10.10 -14.37
CA ARG A 192 5.20 9.52 -14.42
C ARG A 192 4.62 9.33 -13.03
N TYR A 193 3.29 9.41 -12.93
CA TYR A 193 2.56 9.04 -11.72
C TYR A 193 1.74 7.79 -11.97
N LEU A 194 1.65 6.93 -10.97
CA LEU A 194 0.77 5.78 -10.96
C LEU A 194 -0.27 5.98 -9.88
N VAL A 195 -1.54 5.74 -10.19
CA VAL A 195 -2.63 5.73 -9.21
C VAL A 195 -3.39 4.43 -9.33
N PHE A 196 -3.52 3.70 -8.23
CA PHE A 196 -4.12 2.38 -8.19
C PHE A 196 -5.51 2.44 -7.55
N SER A 197 -6.47 1.74 -8.15
CA SER A 197 -7.75 1.50 -7.51
C SER A 197 -7.70 0.30 -6.57
N GLU A 198 -8.39 0.37 -5.43
CA GLU A 198 -8.52 -0.78 -4.53
C GLU A 198 -9.35 -1.91 -5.19
N THR A 199 -10.51 -1.56 -5.79
CA THR A 199 -11.52 -2.55 -6.21
C THR A 199 -12.13 -2.37 -7.60
N ALA A 200 -11.80 -1.32 -8.34
CA ALA A 200 -12.29 -1.17 -9.72
C ALA A 200 -11.72 -2.31 -10.57
N GLU A 201 -12.57 -3.18 -11.09
CA GLU A 201 -12.11 -4.35 -11.85
C GLU A 201 -11.52 -3.95 -13.20
N TYR A 202 -10.40 -4.57 -13.56
CA TYR A 202 -9.84 -4.47 -14.90
C TYR A 202 -10.23 -5.69 -15.73
N GLU A 203 -10.73 -5.48 -16.95
CA GLU A 203 -11.32 -6.55 -17.78
C GLU A 203 -10.35 -7.72 -18.05
N LYS A 204 -9.05 -7.44 -18.16
CA LYS A 204 -8.01 -8.47 -18.36
C LYS A 204 -7.56 -9.16 -17.08
N GLY A 205 -8.06 -8.71 -15.91
CA GLY A 205 -7.74 -9.25 -14.59
C GLY A 205 -7.11 -8.22 -13.65
N GLY A 206 -7.40 -8.36 -12.36
CA GLY A 206 -6.91 -7.48 -11.31
C GLY A 206 -7.75 -6.21 -11.14
N SER A 207 -7.16 -5.22 -10.47
CA SER A 207 -7.76 -3.89 -10.26
C SER A 207 -7.21 -2.90 -11.28
N GLN A 208 -7.99 -1.88 -11.62
CA GLN A 208 -7.58 -0.78 -12.49
C GLN A 208 -6.49 0.05 -11.83
N ALA A 209 -5.60 0.57 -12.66
CA ALA A 209 -4.64 1.58 -12.28
C ALA A 209 -4.38 2.50 -13.47
N LEU A 210 -3.94 3.73 -13.20
CA LEU A 210 -3.71 4.77 -14.18
C LEU A 210 -2.24 5.16 -14.20
N ILE A 211 -1.71 5.36 -15.41
CA ILE A 211 -0.41 5.96 -15.66
C ILE A 211 -0.69 7.40 -16.11
N PHE A 212 -0.14 8.38 -15.41
CA PHE A 212 -0.15 9.78 -15.81
C PHE A 212 1.23 10.18 -16.33
N ASP A 213 1.26 10.93 -17.42
CA ASP A 213 2.47 11.50 -18.01
C ASP A 213 2.91 12.83 -17.36
N GLY A 214 2.13 13.30 -16.39
CA GLY A 214 2.37 14.51 -15.62
C GLY A 214 1.65 14.50 -14.28
N ASP A 215 1.56 15.68 -13.66
CA ASP A 215 0.93 15.85 -12.35
C ASP A 215 -0.58 15.50 -12.39
N PRO A 216 -1.04 14.47 -11.65
CA PRO A 216 -2.43 14.02 -11.69
C PRO A 216 -3.43 15.01 -11.07
N SER A 217 -2.95 16.05 -10.36
CA SER A 217 -3.78 17.11 -9.80
C SER A 217 -4.03 18.28 -10.76
N GLU A 218 -3.40 18.28 -11.94
CA GLU A 218 -3.55 19.33 -12.94
C GLU A 218 -4.68 18.99 -13.94
N PRO A 219 -5.58 19.94 -14.24
CA PRO A 219 -6.62 19.73 -15.25
C PRO A 219 -6.02 19.44 -16.63
N GLY A 220 -6.48 18.36 -17.26
CA GLY A 220 -6.07 17.97 -18.61
C GLY A 220 -4.80 17.13 -18.68
N THR A 221 -4.19 16.74 -17.55
CA THR A 221 -3.15 15.70 -17.56
C THR A 221 -3.73 14.39 -18.09
N ASP A 222 -3.09 13.83 -19.09
CA ASP A 222 -3.54 12.60 -19.73
C ASP A 222 -3.26 11.39 -18.83
N SER A 223 -4.09 10.36 -18.98
CA SER A 223 -3.91 9.11 -18.26
C SER A 223 -4.23 7.90 -19.12
N GLU A 224 -3.46 6.84 -18.94
CA GLU A 224 -3.64 5.56 -19.61
C GLU A 224 -3.95 4.47 -18.59
N LEU A 225 -4.88 3.58 -18.94
CA LEU A 225 -5.34 2.51 -18.07
C LEU A 225 -4.46 1.25 -18.19
N PHE A 226 -4.11 0.66 -17.06
CA PHE A 226 -3.53 -0.68 -16.96
C PHE A 226 -4.18 -1.47 -15.82
N GLY A 227 -3.90 -2.77 -15.73
CA GLY A 227 -4.34 -3.62 -14.64
C GLY A 227 -3.21 -3.89 -13.65
N TYR A 228 -3.52 -3.95 -12.36
CA TYR A 228 -2.65 -4.53 -11.34
C TYR A 228 -3.28 -5.80 -10.77
N GLN A 229 -2.57 -6.93 -10.85
CA GLN A 229 -3.04 -8.18 -10.28
C GLN A 229 -2.46 -8.39 -8.87
N PRO A 230 -3.24 -8.13 -7.79
CA PRO A 230 -2.78 -8.42 -6.43
C PRO A 230 -2.71 -9.93 -6.19
N PRO A 231 -1.98 -10.37 -5.13
CA PRO A 231 -2.06 -11.75 -4.64
C PRO A 231 -3.51 -12.19 -4.43
N LYS A 232 -3.83 -13.44 -4.77
CA LYS A 232 -5.21 -13.94 -4.73
C LYS A 232 -5.90 -13.68 -3.38
N GLY A 233 -7.02 -12.96 -3.43
CA GLY A 233 -7.86 -12.64 -2.27
C GLY A 233 -7.35 -11.47 -1.42
N TYR A 234 -6.29 -10.78 -1.85
CA TYR A 234 -5.78 -9.57 -1.21
C TYR A 234 -6.09 -8.36 -2.08
N ARG A 235 -6.18 -7.19 -1.45
CA ARG A 235 -6.31 -5.88 -2.10
C ARG A 235 -5.08 -5.05 -1.82
N LEU A 236 -4.65 -4.25 -2.79
CA LEU A 236 -3.59 -3.27 -2.58
C LEU A 236 -4.10 -2.20 -1.61
N THR A 237 -3.25 -1.70 -0.73
CA THR A 237 -3.58 -0.64 0.23
C THR A 237 -2.63 0.54 0.19
N ASP A 238 -1.36 0.28 -0.13
CA ASP A 238 -0.38 1.34 -0.34
C ASP A 238 0.80 0.79 -1.14
N ALA A 239 1.57 1.71 -1.73
CA ALA A 239 2.77 1.41 -2.47
C ALA A 239 3.81 2.52 -2.31
N THR A 240 5.09 2.13 -2.27
CA THR A 240 6.20 3.08 -2.26
C THR A 240 7.38 2.54 -3.08
N LEU A 241 8.32 3.41 -3.45
CA LEU A 241 9.52 2.98 -4.18
C LEU A 241 10.62 2.57 -3.20
N LEU A 242 11.31 1.48 -3.53
CA LEU A 242 12.59 1.10 -2.92
C LEU A 242 13.73 1.96 -3.51
N PRO A 243 14.89 2.02 -2.84
CA PRO A 243 16.05 2.79 -3.35
C PRO A 243 16.54 2.35 -4.73
N ASP A 244 16.26 1.10 -5.13
CA ASP A 244 16.62 0.58 -6.46
C ASP A 244 15.56 0.87 -7.55
N GLY A 245 14.49 1.62 -7.20
CA GLY A 245 13.40 1.97 -8.10
C GLY A 245 12.31 0.91 -8.22
N SER A 246 12.46 -0.26 -7.61
CA SER A 246 11.38 -1.27 -7.58
C SER A 246 10.22 -0.76 -6.71
N ALA A 247 8.98 -1.10 -7.08
CA ALA A 247 7.82 -0.79 -6.26
C ALA A 247 7.66 -1.83 -5.14
N LEU A 248 7.58 -1.38 -3.90
CA LEU A 248 7.12 -2.14 -2.74
C LEU A 248 5.62 -1.94 -2.59
N LEU A 249 4.86 -3.03 -2.53
CA LEU A 249 3.39 -3.00 -2.49
C LEU A 249 2.88 -3.71 -1.25
N LEU A 250 2.01 -3.05 -0.49
CA LEU A 250 1.30 -3.61 0.66
C LEU A 250 -0.09 -4.03 0.25
N HIS A 251 -0.49 -5.18 0.76
CA HIS A 251 -1.82 -5.71 0.52
C HIS A 251 -2.40 -6.20 1.81
N ARG A 252 -3.70 -5.96 1.99
CA ARG A 252 -4.45 -6.50 3.11
C ARG A 252 -5.49 -7.52 2.66
N ARG A 253 -5.91 -8.33 3.62
CA ARG A 253 -7.04 -9.23 3.50
C ARG A 253 -7.63 -9.46 4.88
N PHE A 254 -8.95 -9.35 4.96
CA PHE A 254 -9.74 -9.76 6.10
C PHE A 254 -10.69 -10.90 5.73
N THR A 255 -10.76 -11.93 6.58
CA THR A 255 -11.83 -12.93 6.51
C THR A 255 -12.31 -13.26 7.92
N PRO A 256 -13.61 -13.55 8.14
CA PRO A 256 -14.12 -13.88 9.47
C PRO A 256 -13.41 -15.07 10.14
N LEU A 257 -12.93 -16.05 9.36
CA LEU A 257 -12.29 -17.25 9.88
C LEU A 257 -10.78 -17.09 10.12
N GLN A 258 -10.07 -16.36 9.27
CA GLN A 258 -8.61 -16.23 9.35
C GLN A 258 -8.15 -14.90 9.96
N GLY A 259 -9.07 -13.98 10.25
CA GLY A 259 -8.79 -12.63 10.69
C GLY A 259 -8.11 -11.79 9.60
N VAL A 260 -7.37 -10.78 10.04
CA VAL A 260 -6.55 -9.88 9.23
C VAL A 260 -5.21 -10.52 8.85
N SER A 261 -4.74 -10.22 7.65
CA SER A 261 -3.41 -10.62 7.17
C SER A 261 -2.93 -9.63 6.12
N ALA A 262 -1.61 -9.46 6.02
CA ALA A 262 -1.00 -8.59 5.04
C ALA A 262 0.10 -9.29 4.23
N ILE A 263 0.27 -8.87 2.97
CA ILE A 263 1.33 -9.33 2.08
C ILE A 263 2.13 -8.13 1.61
N LEU A 264 3.46 -8.22 1.71
CA LEU A 264 4.36 -7.35 0.99
C LEU A 264 4.86 -8.05 -0.27
N SER A 265 4.85 -7.33 -1.38
CA SER A 265 5.38 -7.76 -2.67
C SER A 265 6.31 -6.71 -3.25
N ILE A 266 7.18 -7.13 -4.18
CA ILE A 266 8.00 -6.23 -4.99
C ILE A 266 7.67 -6.47 -6.45
N GLY A 267 7.42 -5.40 -7.21
CA GLY A 267 7.27 -5.41 -8.67
C GLY A 267 8.22 -4.41 -9.33
N ASP A 268 8.53 -4.64 -10.61
CA ASP A 268 9.34 -3.73 -11.42
C ASP A 268 8.41 -2.75 -12.17
N PRO A 269 8.44 -1.43 -11.86
CA PRO A 269 7.63 -0.45 -12.58
C PRO A 269 7.96 -0.34 -14.08
N GLY A 270 9.14 -0.79 -14.51
CA GLY A 270 9.52 -0.84 -15.94
C GLY A 270 8.73 -1.86 -16.76
N GLU A 271 8.04 -2.80 -16.11
CA GLU A 271 7.14 -3.76 -16.76
C GLU A 271 5.71 -3.22 -16.92
N ILE A 272 5.42 -2.01 -16.41
CA ILE A 272 4.10 -1.39 -16.51
C ILE A 272 3.91 -0.80 -17.91
N ALA A 273 2.85 -1.22 -18.58
CA ALA A 273 2.43 -0.71 -19.87
C ALA A 273 0.92 -0.50 -19.90
N ALA A 274 0.50 0.55 -20.63
CA ALA A 274 -0.91 0.80 -20.90
C ALA A 274 -1.56 -0.43 -21.57
N GLY A 275 -2.76 -0.77 -21.12
CA GLY A 275 -3.52 -1.90 -21.63
C GLY A 275 -3.08 -3.26 -21.09
N GLU A 276 -1.99 -3.37 -20.32
CA GLU A 276 -1.46 -4.65 -19.84
C GLU A 276 -1.74 -4.87 -18.35
N VAL A 277 -1.55 -6.11 -17.89
CA VAL A 277 -1.68 -6.46 -16.46
C VAL A 277 -0.30 -6.60 -15.84
N TRP A 278 0.03 -5.69 -14.92
CA TRP A 278 1.23 -5.73 -14.11
C TRP A 278 1.05 -6.64 -12.89
N THR A 279 2.13 -7.31 -12.50
CA THR A 279 2.13 -8.25 -11.37
C THR A 279 3.31 -7.97 -10.45
N SER A 280 3.22 -8.47 -9.22
CA SER A 280 4.29 -8.33 -8.23
C SER A 280 4.63 -9.67 -7.59
N ARG A 281 5.82 -9.76 -7.01
CA ARG A 281 6.31 -10.96 -6.34
C ARG A 281 6.26 -10.80 -4.83
N ARG A 282 5.49 -11.66 -4.16
CA ARG A 282 5.46 -11.74 -2.69
C ARG A 282 6.86 -11.91 -2.09
N ILE A 283 7.17 -11.07 -1.11
CA ILE A 283 8.40 -11.12 -0.30
C ILE A 283 8.16 -11.51 1.16
N ALA A 284 6.97 -11.24 1.69
CA ALA A 284 6.59 -11.57 3.07
C ALA A 284 5.08 -11.79 3.23
N LEU A 285 4.70 -12.45 4.33
CA LEU A 285 3.32 -12.63 4.76
C LEU A 285 3.26 -12.36 6.26
N LEU A 286 2.40 -11.41 6.65
CA LEU A 286 2.06 -11.08 8.02
C LEU A 286 0.68 -11.67 8.30
N LYS A 287 0.59 -12.52 9.31
CA LYS A 287 -0.66 -13.13 9.79
C LYS A 287 -0.47 -13.58 11.23
N PRO A 288 -1.55 -13.74 12.02
CA PRO A 288 -1.45 -14.31 13.35
C PRO A 288 -0.68 -15.65 13.34
N PRO A 289 0.16 -15.92 14.36
CA PRO A 289 0.31 -15.17 15.62
C PRO A 289 1.22 -13.93 15.56
N MET A 290 1.84 -13.63 14.40
CA MET A 290 2.63 -12.40 14.28
C MET A 290 1.73 -11.18 14.41
N LYS A 291 2.27 -10.10 14.98
CA LYS A 291 1.61 -8.81 15.10
C LYS A 291 1.21 -8.31 13.71
N VAL A 292 -0.10 -8.24 13.50
CA VAL A 292 -0.73 -7.73 12.28
C VAL A 292 -2.11 -7.19 12.63
N ASP A 293 -2.52 -6.15 11.94
CA ASP A 293 -3.86 -5.58 12.00
C ASP A 293 -4.29 -5.19 10.57
N ASN A 294 -5.21 -4.24 10.41
CA ASN A 294 -5.58 -3.63 9.13
C ASN A 294 -4.43 -2.77 8.58
N MET A 295 -3.39 -3.42 8.05
CA MET A 295 -2.21 -2.75 7.51
C MET A 295 -2.59 -1.96 6.26
N GLU A 296 -2.53 -0.63 6.36
CA GLU A 296 -2.91 0.27 5.27
C GLU A 296 -1.70 1.00 4.71
N ALA A 297 -0.76 1.48 5.54
CA ALA A 297 0.27 2.41 5.09
C ALA A 297 1.71 1.85 5.07
N LEU A 298 2.53 2.33 4.14
CA LEU A 298 3.94 1.97 3.93
C LEU A 298 4.86 3.19 3.88
N ALA A 299 6.06 3.04 4.43
CA ALA A 299 7.17 3.94 4.13
C ALA A 299 8.50 3.17 4.05
N VAL A 300 9.48 3.76 3.38
CA VAL A 300 10.83 3.21 3.23
C VAL A 300 11.86 4.24 3.65
N SER A 301 12.86 3.80 4.41
CA SER A 301 14.06 4.58 4.72
C SER A 301 15.33 3.77 4.46
N GLU A 302 16.46 4.46 4.38
CA GLU A 302 17.78 3.85 4.42
C GLU A 302 18.45 4.19 5.76
N GLU A 303 18.90 3.17 6.47
CA GLU A 303 19.56 3.31 7.77
C GLU A 303 20.88 2.53 7.79
N MET A 304 21.78 2.91 8.70
CA MET A 304 22.96 2.11 9.00
C MET A 304 22.59 1.04 10.02
N HIS A 305 22.71 -0.23 9.64
CA HIS A 305 22.47 -1.36 10.52
C HIS A 305 23.70 -2.26 10.54
N GLU A 306 24.28 -2.48 11.72
CA GLU A 306 25.55 -3.23 11.89
C GLU A 306 26.68 -2.67 11.00
N GLY A 307 26.75 -1.33 10.86
CA GLY A 307 27.75 -0.63 10.06
C GLY A 307 27.58 -0.76 8.54
N LYS A 308 26.40 -1.20 8.05
CA LYS A 308 26.11 -1.33 6.63
C LYS A 308 24.79 -0.63 6.27
N PRO A 309 24.67 -0.06 5.05
CA PRO A 309 23.40 0.43 4.56
C PRO A 309 22.35 -0.68 4.53
N ALA A 310 21.18 -0.40 5.05
CA ALA A 310 20.05 -1.30 5.11
C ALA A 310 18.77 -0.54 4.71
N THR A 311 17.99 -1.14 3.81
CA THR A 311 16.64 -0.66 3.50
C THR A 311 15.70 -1.08 4.62
N ILE A 312 15.05 -0.10 5.23
CA ILE A 312 14.08 -0.27 6.29
C ILE A 312 12.69 -0.03 5.72
N ILE A 313 11.78 -0.94 6.04
CA ILE A 313 10.37 -0.89 5.67
C ILE A 313 9.58 -0.61 6.94
N TRP A 314 8.75 0.41 6.87
CA TRP A 314 7.79 0.78 7.89
C TRP A 314 6.39 0.43 7.41
N ILE A 315 5.59 -0.15 8.29
CA ILE A 315 4.22 -0.54 8.00
C ILE A 315 3.36 -0.01 9.14
N ALA A 316 2.30 0.72 8.81
CA ALA A 316 1.31 1.14 9.80
C ALA A 316 -0.06 0.51 9.53
N SER A 317 -0.83 0.29 10.59
CA SER A 317 -2.22 -0.13 10.48
C SER A 317 -3.19 0.98 10.82
N ASP A 318 -4.37 0.81 10.26
CA ASP A 318 -5.57 1.54 10.58
C ASP A 318 -6.36 0.84 11.70
N ASP A 319 -6.92 1.64 12.61
CA ASP A 319 -7.84 1.17 13.64
C ASP A 319 -9.33 1.29 13.24
N ASN A 320 -9.64 1.81 12.06
CA ASN A 320 -10.99 2.16 11.56
C ASN A 320 -11.83 2.94 12.61
N PHE A 321 -11.20 3.63 13.58
CA PHE A 321 -11.85 4.18 14.77
C PHE A 321 -12.66 3.16 15.60
N GLN A 322 -12.31 1.88 15.52
CA GLN A 322 -12.95 0.78 16.24
C GLN A 322 -12.08 0.34 17.42
N ALA A 323 -12.72 0.05 18.56
CA ALA A 323 -12.02 -0.33 19.79
C ALA A 323 -11.25 -1.68 19.71
N ILE A 324 -11.46 -2.47 18.65
CA ILE A 324 -10.85 -3.81 18.48
C ILE A 324 -9.55 -3.73 17.69
N GLN A 325 -9.40 -2.74 16.83
CA GLN A 325 -8.23 -2.57 15.98
C GLN A 325 -7.28 -1.56 16.61
N GLU A 326 -6.00 -1.68 16.29
CA GLU A 326 -4.96 -0.83 16.86
C GLU A 326 -4.23 -0.08 15.76
N THR A 327 -3.94 1.21 15.99
CA THR A 327 -2.93 1.93 15.21
C THR A 327 -1.55 1.42 15.65
N ILE A 328 -0.93 0.54 14.86
CA ILE A 328 0.42 0.04 15.12
C ILE A 328 1.38 0.50 14.03
N LEU A 329 2.64 0.73 14.41
CA LEU A 329 3.75 1.05 13.52
C LEU A 329 4.84 -0.02 13.69
N LEU A 330 5.18 -0.73 12.62
CA LEU A 330 6.18 -1.80 12.62
C LEU A 330 7.38 -1.43 11.76
N LYS A 331 8.59 -1.75 12.25
CA LYS A 331 9.88 -1.49 11.60
C LYS A 331 10.54 -2.81 11.20
N PHE A 332 10.89 -2.95 9.92
CA PHE A 332 11.55 -4.14 9.38
C PHE A 332 12.78 -3.79 8.54
N ARG A 333 13.86 -4.57 8.68
CA ARG A 333 14.93 -4.60 7.68
C ARG A 333 14.53 -5.48 6.50
N LEU A 334 14.65 -4.96 5.28
CA LEU A 334 14.50 -5.75 4.06
C LEU A 334 15.77 -6.58 3.82
N LEU A 335 15.62 -7.90 3.84
CA LEU A 335 16.68 -8.84 3.55
C LEU A 335 16.84 -9.05 2.04
N LYS A 336 18.09 -9.27 1.61
CA LYS A 336 18.39 -9.65 0.23
C LYS A 336 17.64 -10.92 -0.14
N GLY A 337 17.02 -10.93 -1.31
CA GLY A 337 16.40 -12.12 -1.85
C GLY A 337 17.44 -13.22 -2.09
N ARG A 338 17.10 -14.48 -1.81
CA ARG A 338 17.92 -15.60 -2.30
C ARG A 338 17.86 -15.57 -3.84
N LYS A 339 19.00 -15.36 -4.50
CA LYS A 339 19.11 -15.63 -5.94
C LYS A 339 18.75 -17.10 -6.12
N ARG A 340 17.72 -17.40 -6.92
CA ARG A 340 17.48 -18.78 -7.37
C ARG A 340 18.74 -19.18 -8.14
N PRO A 341 19.28 -20.41 -7.97
CA PRO A 341 20.29 -20.89 -8.91
C PRO A 341 19.69 -20.74 -10.29
N THR A 342 20.37 -20.04 -11.18
CA THR A 342 20.04 -20.06 -12.60
C THR A 342 19.98 -21.52 -12.98
N LYS A 343 18.78 -22.01 -13.35
CA LYS A 343 18.66 -23.31 -13.99
C LYS A 343 19.57 -23.18 -15.20
N LYS A 344 20.75 -23.82 -15.18
CA LYS A 344 21.57 -23.98 -16.38
C LYS A 344 20.60 -24.53 -17.41
N ARG A 345 20.27 -23.71 -18.41
CA ARG A 345 19.52 -24.12 -19.58
C ARG A 345 20.24 -25.36 -20.07
N ALA A 346 19.59 -26.53 -19.95
CA ALA A 346 20.18 -27.76 -20.43
C ALA A 346 20.57 -27.49 -21.89
N ALA A 347 21.85 -27.73 -22.21
CA ALA A 347 22.31 -27.61 -23.57
C ALA A 347 21.39 -28.45 -24.47
N PRO A 348 21.04 -27.98 -25.67
CA PRO A 348 20.28 -28.80 -26.60
C PRO A 348 21.02 -30.13 -26.75
N LYS A 349 20.31 -31.25 -26.60
CA LYS A 349 20.84 -32.54 -27.00
C LYS A 349 21.15 -32.44 -28.48
N THR A 350 22.44 -32.43 -28.82
CA THR A 350 22.89 -32.64 -30.19
C THR A 350 22.40 -34.02 -30.61
N GLU A 351 21.43 -34.06 -31.51
CA GLU A 351 21.11 -35.26 -32.27
C GLU A 351 22.39 -35.68 -32.99
N LYS A 352 22.96 -36.81 -32.57
CA LYS A 352 23.91 -37.55 -33.38
C LYS A 352 23.14 -38.07 -34.60
N ALA A 353 23.35 -37.44 -35.75
CA ALA A 353 23.09 -38.08 -37.03
C ALA A 353 24.05 -39.28 -37.14
N GLY A 354 23.48 -40.48 -37.09
CA GLY A 354 24.16 -41.74 -37.37
C GLY A 354 24.30 -41.94 -38.88
N GLU A 355 25.46 -42.47 -39.26
CA GLU A 355 25.97 -42.70 -40.62
C GLU A 355 25.19 -43.72 -41.45
N GLY A 356 25.29 -43.55 -42.77
CA GLY A 356 25.35 -44.64 -43.75
C GLY A 356 24.80 -44.30 -45.14
N PRO A 357 25.37 -44.82 -46.24
CA PRO A 357 26.79 -44.95 -46.56
C PRO A 357 27.13 -44.26 -47.91
N GLY A 358 28.44 -44.13 -48.16
CA GLY A 358 29.01 -43.33 -49.24
C GLY A 358 28.82 -43.85 -50.66
N SER A 359 28.76 -42.89 -51.59
CA SER A 359 29.05 -43.07 -53.01
C SER A 359 30.37 -42.37 -53.34
N SER A 360 31.33 -43.18 -53.78
CA SER A 360 32.59 -42.79 -54.43
C SER A 360 32.36 -41.89 -55.66
N PHE A 361 33.19 -40.86 -55.87
CA PHE A 361 33.70 -40.33 -57.16
C PHE A 361 34.61 -39.11 -56.83
N LEU A 362 35.94 -39.31 -56.76
CA LEU A 362 36.94 -38.96 -57.78
C LEU A 362 37.17 -37.45 -58.02
N GLN A 363 38.27 -36.98 -57.42
CA GLN A 363 39.46 -36.38 -58.03
C GLN A 363 39.48 -34.95 -58.62
N SER A 364 40.49 -34.23 -58.10
CA SER A 364 41.43 -33.26 -58.70
C SER A 364 40.99 -31.84 -59.06
N GLU A 365 41.52 -30.91 -58.27
CA GLU A 365 42.25 -29.69 -58.66
C GLU A 365 42.48 -29.46 -60.16
N LYS A 366 42.12 -28.26 -60.67
CA LYS A 366 43.08 -27.16 -60.88
C LYS A 366 42.45 -25.90 -61.46
N SER A 367 42.94 -24.80 -60.92
CA SER A 367 43.13 -23.45 -61.46
C SER A 367 43.09 -23.25 -62.99
N GLY A 368 42.54 -22.12 -63.42
CA GLY A 368 42.87 -21.49 -64.70
C GLY A 368 41.78 -20.56 -65.24
N GLN A 369 41.85 -19.28 -64.90
CA GLN A 369 41.09 -18.17 -65.51
C GLN A 369 41.91 -17.57 -66.69
N PRO A 370 41.42 -16.58 -67.47
CA PRO A 370 40.87 -16.79 -68.82
C PRO A 370 41.64 -16.04 -69.93
N GLU A 371 41.42 -16.45 -71.19
CA GLU A 371 41.58 -15.62 -72.40
C GLU A 371 40.49 -16.07 -73.39
N GLY A 372 39.75 -15.26 -74.14
CA GLY A 372 39.72 -13.81 -74.33
C GLY A 372 38.74 -13.46 -75.47
N LYS A 373 38.53 -12.16 -75.67
CA LYS A 373 38.03 -11.48 -76.88
C LYS A 373 36.64 -11.87 -77.43
N GLN A 374 35.66 -10.99 -77.23
CA GLN A 374 35.29 -9.93 -78.19
C GLN A 374 34.45 -8.85 -77.50
#